data_AF-A0A3N0DXG3-F1
#
_entry.id   AF-A0A3N0DXG3-F1
#
_cell.length_a   1.000
_cell.length_b   1.000
_cell.length_c   1.000
_cell.angle_alpha   90.00
_cell.angle_beta   90.00
_cell.angle_gamma   90.00
#
_symmetry.space_group_name_H-M   'P 1'
#
loop_
_entity.id
_entity.type
_entity.pdbx_description
1 polymer ?
#
loop_
_entity_poly.entity_id
_entity_poly.type
_entity_poly.pdbx_seq_one_letter_code
_entity_poly.pdbx_strand_id
1 'polypeptide(L)'
;MSALPSPELLTSVRSAVYARLAQHEGAEGAYDRELLVTLCNEAITFSWTLSKRLPDGHVGQRARSAAALMLLMAYPEMRAGLRHQLAVACEIIAMGVPFD
;
A
#
# COMPACT_ATOMS: atom_id res chain seq x y z
N MET A 1 5.15 -13.06 -18.61
CA MET A 1 5.97 -13.07 -17.37
C MET A 1 5.38 -12.05 -16.40
N SER A 2 4.88 -12.51 -15.26
CA SER A 2 4.49 -11.66 -14.12
C SER A 2 5.76 -11.10 -13.51
N ALA A 3 6.22 -9.95 -14.03
CA ALA A 3 7.33 -9.26 -13.41
C ALA A 3 6.93 -8.93 -11.97
N LEU A 4 7.69 -9.48 -11.02
CA LEU A 4 7.67 -9.07 -9.63
C LEU A 4 7.80 -7.53 -9.58
N PRO A 5 7.24 -6.87 -8.54
CA PRO A 5 7.48 -5.45 -8.35
C PRO A 5 9.00 -5.18 -8.37
N SER A 6 9.43 -4.16 -9.12
CA SER A 6 10.86 -3.84 -9.22
C SER A 6 11.44 -3.60 -7.81
N PRO A 7 12.73 -3.87 -7.57
CA PRO A 7 13.37 -3.58 -6.28
C PRO A 7 13.16 -2.14 -5.79
N GLU A 8 13.05 -1.21 -6.75
CA GLU A 8 12.71 0.20 -6.51
C GLU A 8 11.31 0.34 -5.90
N LEU A 9 10.31 -0.39 -6.40
CA LEU A 9 8.95 -0.38 -5.87
C LEU A 9 8.90 -0.87 -4.41
N LEU A 10 9.62 -1.96 -4.10
CA LEU A 10 9.70 -2.48 -2.74
C LEU A 10 10.31 -1.46 -1.77
N THR A 11 11.33 -0.74 -2.24
CA THR A 11 11.98 0.33 -1.49
C THR A 11 11.02 1.51 -1.28
N SER A 12 10.26 1.91 -2.30
CA SER A 12 9.25 2.97 -2.20
C SER A 12 8.13 2.61 -1.21
N VAL A 13 7.63 1.38 -1.23
CA VAL A 13 6.59 0.92 -0.30
C VAL A 13 7.12 0.94 1.14
N ARG A 14 8.33 0.40 1.37
CA ARG A 14 8.94 0.41 2.69
C ARG A 14 9.12 1.83 3.23
N SER A 15 9.69 2.73 2.43
CA SER A 15 9.86 4.14 2.79
C SER A 15 8.51 4.79 3.13
N ALA A 16 7.50 4.59 2.28
CA ALA A 16 6.17 5.18 2.46
C ALA A 16 5.47 4.70 3.74
N VAL A 17 5.54 3.40 4.04
CA VAL A 17 4.98 2.81 5.27
C VAL A 17 5.69 3.38 6.50
N TYR A 18 7.03 3.42 6.48
CA TYR A 18 7.82 3.84 7.63
C TYR A 18 7.61 5.32 7.94
N ALA A 19 7.58 6.17 6.91
CA ALA A 19 7.30 7.60 7.07
C ALA A 19 5.93 7.86 7.71
N ARG A 20 4.89 7.12 7.28
CA ARG A 20 3.54 7.28 7.82
C ARG A 20 3.43 6.77 9.25
N LEU A 21 4.11 5.69 9.60
CA LEU A 21 4.15 5.22 10.99
C LEU A 21 4.85 6.24 11.90
N ALA A 22 5.95 6.85 11.45
CA ALA A 22 6.67 7.86 12.22
C ALA A 22 5.84 9.13 12.48
N GLN A 23 4.91 9.46 11.58
CA GLN A 23 3.99 10.61 11.73
C GLN A 23 2.85 10.36 12.73
N HIS A 24 2.63 9.11 13.16
CA HIS A 24 1.55 8.76 14.09
C HIS A 24 2.11 8.41 15.47
N GLU A 25 1.97 9.34 16.40
CA GLU A 25 2.33 9.11 17.81
C GLU A 25 1.62 7.86 18.36
N GLY A 26 2.42 6.96 18.94
CA GLY A 26 1.98 5.68 19.50
C GLY A 26 1.91 4.51 18.51
N ALA A 27 2.23 4.71 17.22
CA ALA A 27 2.28 3.63 16.23
C ALA A 27 3.63 2.89 16.19
N GLU A 28 4.70 3.46 16.75
CA GLU A 28 5.99 2.77 16.85
C GLU A 28 5.88 1.54 17.75
N GLY A 29 6.12 0.36 17.17
CA GLY A 29 6.03 -0.93 17.87
C GLY A 29 4.63 -1.54 17.96
N ALA A 30 3.57 -0.79 17.63
CA ALA A 30 2.18 -1.27 17.67
C ALA A 30 1.80 -2.15 16.46
N TYR A 31 2.48 -1.94 15.33
CA TYR A 31 2.23 -2.68 14.10
C TYR A 31 3.51 -3.33 13.58
N ASP A 32 3.38 -4.57 13.10
CA ASP A 32 4.44 -5.24 12.38
C ASP A 32 4.69 -4.52 11.04
N ARG A 33 5.86 -3.87 10.95
CA ARG A 33 6.25 -3.05 9.80
C ARG A 33 6.41 -3.89 8.53
N GLU A 34 6.95 -5.11 8.63
CA GLU A 34 7.18 -5.94 7.46
C GLU A 34 5.86 -6.55 6.96
N LEU A 35 4.94 -6.90 7.87
CA LEU A 35 3.60 -7.31 7.46
C LEU A 35 2.85 -6.15 6.77
N LEU A 36 2.91 -4.93 7.29
CA LEU A 36 2.32 -3.76 6.62
C LEU A 36 2.87 -3.54 5.22
N VAL A 37 4.20 -3.62 5.05
CA VAL A 37 4.85 -3.52 3.74
C VAL A 37 4.36 -4.63 2.81
N THR A 38 4.24 -5.86 3.32
CA THR A 38 3.75 -7.02 2.55
C THR A 38 2.32 -6.79 2.06
N LEU A 39 1.40 -6.39 2.94
CA LEU A 39 0.00 -6.11 2.58
C LEU A 39 -0.11 -4.99 1.53
N CYS A 40 0.66 -3.91 1.67
CA CYS A 40 0.72 -2.83 0.68
C CYS A 40 1.23 -3.33 -0.68
N ASN A 41 2.28 -4.15 -0.69
CA ASN A 41 2.82 -4.75 -1.91
C ASN A 41 1.81 -5.69 -2.59
N GLU A 42 1.07 -6.49 -1.82
CA GLU A 42 0.02 -7.36 -2.32
C GLU A 42 -1.12 -6.55 -2.96
N ALA A 43 -1.59 -5.48 -2.31
CA ALA A 43 -2.61 -4.60 -2.85
C ALA A 43 -2.19 -3.99 -4.19
N ILE A 44 -0.95 -3.51 -4.28
CA ILE A 44 -0.39 -2.96 -5.53
C ILE A 44 -0.29 -4.07 -6.59
N THR A 45 0.33 -5.21 -6.28
CA THR A 45 0.51 -6.31 -7.24
C THR A 45 -0.83 -6.85 -7.77
N PHE A 46 -1.81 -6.97 -6.88
CA PHE A 46 -3.17 -7.38 -7.23
C PHE A 46 -3.81 -6.37 -8.20
N SER A 47 -3.70 -5.07 -7.93
CA SER A 47 -4.24 -4.03 -8.82
C SER A 47 -3.62 -4.09 -10.23
N TRP A 48 -2.30 -4.25 -10.34
CA TRP A 48 -1.60 -4.40 -11.61
C TRP A 48 -2.00 -5.67 -12.36
N THR A 49 -2.17 -6.78 -11.64
CA THR A 49 -2.64 -8.04 -12.21
C THR A 49 -4.05 -7.90 -12.78
N LEU A 50 -4.95 -7.24 -12.04
CA LEU A 50 -6.31 -6.97 -12.51
C LEU A 50 -6.33 -6.01 -13.69
N SER A 51 -5.51 -4.97 -13.74
CA SER A 51 -5.49 -4.02 -14.87
C SER A 51 -5.10 -4.67 -16.20
N LYS A 52 -4.36 -5.78 -16.16
CA LYS A 52 -4.05 -6.58 -17.37
C LYS A 52 -5.22 -7.47 -17.83
N ARG A 53 -6.14 -7.81 -16.92
CA ARG A 53 -7.27 -8.73 -17.18
C ARG A 53 -8.61 -8.01 -17.36
N LEU A 54 -8.75 -6.86 -16.72
CA LEU A 54 -9.93 -6.00 -16.69
C LEU A 54 -9.46 -4.59 -17.11
N PRO A 55 -9.46 -4.32 -18.44
CA PRO A 55 -8.89 -3.09 -19.00
C PRO A 55 -9.61 -1.83 -18.51
N ASP A 56 -10.87 -1.98 -18.06
CA ASP A 56 -11.65 -0.88 -17.49
C ASP A 56 -11.38 -0.73 -15.98
N GLY A 57 -10.60 0.27 -15.60
CA GLY A 57 -10.48 0.71 -14.20
C GLY A 57 -9.12 1.29 -13.82
N HIS A 58 -9.13 2.28 -12.93
CA HIS A 58 -7.92 2.96 -12.48
C HIS A 58 -7.09 2.09 -11.53
N VAL A 59 -5.87 1.73 -11.95
CA VAL A 59 -4.94 0.91 -11.16
C VAL A 59 -4.69 1.50 -9.77
N GLY A 60 -4.52 2.82 -9.66
CA GLY A 60 -4.36 3.52 -8.39
C GLY A 60 -5.56 3.36 -7.45
N GLN A 61 -6.77 3.62 -7.95
CA GLN A 61 -8.00 3.45 -7.17
C GLN A 61 -8.18 2.02 -6.66
N ARG A 62 -7.84 1.02 -7.47
CA ARG A 62 -7.86 -0.39 -7.07
C ARG A 62 -6.84 -0.69 -5.98
N ALA A 63 -5.61 -0.20 -6.12
CA ALA A 63 -4.56 -0.35 -5.11
C ALA A 63 -4.98 0.26 -3.76
N ARG A 64 -5.52 1.49 -3.76
CA ARG A 64 -6.03 2.13 -2.54
C ARG A 64 -7.15 1.33 -1.90
N SER A 65 -8.13 0.88 -2.69
CA SER A 65 -9.27 0.13 -2.16
C SER A 65 -8.84 -1.22 -1.56
N ALA A 66 -7.96 -1.94 -2.25
CA ALA A 66 -7.40 -3.21 -1.78
C ALA A 66 -6.57 -3.03 -0.50
N ALA A 67 -5.68 -2.03 -0.48
CA ALA A 67 -4.85 -1.73 0.69
C ALA A 67 -5.71 -1.37 1.91
N ALA A 68 -6.71 -0.50 1.74
CA ALA A 68 -7.61 -0.12 2.84
C ALA A 68 -8.33 -1.35 3.43
N LEU A 69 -8.80 -2.26 2.57
CA LEU A 69 -9.47 -3.49 3.01
C LEU A 69 -8.51 -4.45 3.73
N MET A 70 -7.35 -4.73 3.13
CA MET A 70 -6.33 -5.61 3.71
C MET A 70 -5.85 -5.11 5.08
N LEU A 71 -5.57 -3.81 5.19
CA LEU A 71 -5.16 -3.18 6.45
C LEU A 71 -6.27 -3.22 7.51
N LEU A 72 -7.54 -3.05 7.11
CA LEU A 72 -8.67 -3.18 8.04
C LEU A 72 -8.83 -4.61 8.57
N MET A 73 -8.62 -5.61 7.72
CA MET A 73 -8.70 -7.02 8.13
C MET A 73 -7.55 -7.44 9.04
N ALA A 74 -6.32 -7.01 8.72
CA ALA A 74 -5.14 -7.35 9.50
C ALA A 74 -5.04 -6.55 10.81
N TYR A 75 -5.47 -5.29 10.79
CA TYR A 75 -5.38 -4.36 11.91
C TYR A 75 -6.71 -3.59 12.07
N PRO A 76 -7.77 -4.21 12.61
CA PRO A 76 -9.07 -3.56 12.78
C PRO A 76 -8.98 -2.31 13.67
N GLU A 77 -8.09 -2.35 14.68
CA GLU A 77 -7.80 -1.24 15.60
C GLU A 77 -6.93 -0.13 14.99
N MET A 78 -6.51 -0.26 13.72
CA MET A 78 -5.75 0.78 13.05
C MET A 78 -6.59 2.06 12.95
N ARG A 79 -6.03 3.17 13.44
CA ARG A 79 -6.65 4.50 13.31
C ARG A 79 -7.04 4.75 11.84
N ALA A 80 -8.28 5.18 11.62
CA ALA A 80 -8.83 5.37 10.29
C ALA A 80 -7.98 6.33 9.42
N GLY A 81 -7.41 7.37 10.04
CA GLY A 81 -6.51 8.32 9.37
C GLY A 81 -5.22 7.66 8.86
N LEU A 82 -4.53 6.87 9.69
CA LEU A 82 -3.32 6.14 9.28
C LEU A 82 -3.62 5.14 8.17
N ARG A 83 -4.71 4.38 8.31
CA ARG A 83 -5.14 3.41 7.29
C ARG A 83 -5.40 4.08 5.95
N HIS A 84 -6.09 5.22 5.97
CA HIS A 84 -6.34 6.00 4.75
C HIS A 84 -5.03 6.51 4.12
N GLN A 85 -4.11 7.05 4.93
CA GLN A 85 -2.81 7.54 4.43
C GLN A 85 -1.95 6.45 3.80
N LEU A 86 -1.93 5.24 4.39
CA LEU A 86 -1.24 4.08 3.83
C LEU A 86 -1.89 3.62 2.52
N ALA A 87 -3.23 3.59 2.47
CA ALA A 87 -3.96 3.22 1.28
C ALA A 87 -3.75 4.20 0.12
N VAL A 88 -3.72 5.51 0.39
CA VAL A 88 -3.37 6.55 -0.60
C VAL A 88 -1.93 6.40 -1.08
N ALA A 89 -1.00 6.03 -0.19
CA ALA A 89 0.38 5.73 -0.59
C ALA A 89 0.44 4.62 -1.64
N CYS A 90 -0.35 3.56 -1.45
CA CYS A 90 -0.42 2.45 -2.39
C CYS A 90 -0.95 2.88 -3.75
N GLU A 91 -1.91 3.82 -3.80
CA GLU A 91 -2.39 4.41 -5.06
C GLU A 91 -1.29 5.17 -5.80
N ILE A 92 -0.57 6.07 -5.11
CA ILE A 92 0.52 6.86 -5.70
C ILE A 92 1.60 5.94 -6.29
N ILE A 93 2.03 4.94 -5.51
CA ILE A 93 3.03 3.96 -5.92
C ILE A 93 2.53 3.12 -7.10
N ALA A 94 1.28 2.64 -7.05
CA ALA A 94 0.71 1.83 -8.12
C ALA A 94 0.58 2.61 -9.44
N MET A 95 0.41 3.93 -9.39
CA MET A 95 0.40 4.79 -10.57
C MET A 95 1.81 5.16 -11.08
N GLY A 96 2.87 4.84 -10.33
CA GLY A 96 4.24 5.25 -10.67
C GLY A 96 4.49 6.75 -10.50
N VAL A 97 3.69 7.43 -9.67
CA VAL A 97 3.85 8.87 -9.40
C VAL A 97 4.87 9.05 -8.26
N PRO A 98 5.88 9.92 -8.39
CA PRO A 98 6.83 10.19 -7.31
C PRO A 98 6.12 10.81 -6.09
N PHE A 99 6.58 10.46 -4.88
CA PHE A 99 6.20 11.15 -3.65
C PHE A 99 7.08 12.40 -3.52
N ASP A 100 6.51 13.57 -3.78
CA ASP A 100 7.04 14.85 -3.27
C ASP A 100 6.58 15.08 -1.82
#